data_AF-A0A2U8TRT6-F1
#
_entry.id   AF-A0A2U8TRT6-F1
#
_cell.length_a   1.000
_cell.length_b   1.000
_cell.length_c   1.000
_cell.angle_alpha   90.00
_cell.angle_beta   90.00
_cell.angle_gamma   90.00
#
_symmetry.space_group_name_H-M   'P 1'
#
loop_
_entity.id
_entity.type
_entity.pdbx_description
1 polymer ?
#
loop_
_entity_poly.entity_id
_entity_poly.type
_entity_poly.pdbx_seq_one_letter_code
_entity_poly.pdbx_strand_id
1 'polypeptide(L)'
;MKNAKDAVHDHRYAGMWVTADGFIRHELLETGRYDEARGKNRSAYQGRYEMVGNYIQYWDDSGFTADGYFQDDVLYHAGMVLFRQ
;
A
#
# COMPACT_ATOMS: atom_id res chain seq x y z
N MET A 1 -28.91 11.33 -6.41
CA MET A 1 -27.91 10.78 -5.49
C MET A 1 -27.12 9.73 -6.24
N LYS A 2 -25.86 10.03 -6.62
CA LYS A 2 -25.01 9.03 -7.28
C LYS A 2 -24.55 8.08 -6.18
N ASN A 3 -25.07 6.85 -6.18
CA ASN A 3 -24.60 5.81 -5.27
C ASN A 3 -23.09 5.67 -5.48
N ALA A 4 -22.34 5.83 -4.39
CA ALA A 4 -20.96 5.37 -4.27
C ALA A 4 -20.98 3.83 -4.34
N LYS A 5 -21.27 3.30 -5.53
CA LYS A 5 -21.24 1.88 -5.83
C LYS A 5 -19.79 1.50 -6.00
N ASP A 6 -19.30 0.70 -5.07
CA ASP A 6 -18.38 -0.39 -5.34
C ASP A 6 -17.23 0.04 -6.26
N ALA A 7 -16.34 0.89 -5.74
CA ALA A 7 -14.97 0.83 -6.21
C ALA A 7 -14.53 -0.60 -5.91
N VAL A 8 -14.62 -1.47 -6.93
CA VAL A 8 -14.08 -2.83 -6.91
C VAL A 8 -12.61 -2.63 -6.65
N HIS A 9 -12.23 -2.62 -5.37
CA HIS A 9 -10.83 -2.58 -5.01
C HIS A 9 -10.30 -3.89 -5.55
N ASP A 10 -9.35 -3.75 -6.44
CA ASP A 10 -8.68 -4.89 -6.97
C ASP A 10 -7.83 -5.49 -5.84
N HIS A 11 -8.42 -6.42 -5.09
CA HIS A 11 -7.79 -7.01 -3.90
C HIS A 11 -6.59 -7.89 -4.26
N ARG A 12 -6.23 -8.01 -5.55
CA ARG A 12 -5.03 -8.73 -6.01
C ARG A 12 -3.77 -8.32 -5.26
N TYR A 13 -3.68 -7.04 -4.89
CA TYR A 13 -2.54 -6.44 -4.21
C TYR A 13 -2.69 -6.35 -2.68
N ALA A 14 -3.85 -6.70 -2.14
CA ALA A 14 -4.04 -6.77 -0.69
C ALA A 14 -3.13 -7.86 -0.10
N GLY A 15 -2.54 -7.56 1.06
CA GLY A 15 -1.57 -8.40 1.73
C GLY A 15 -0.33 -7.64 2.21
N MET A 16 0.63 -8.40 2.68
CA MET A 16 1.85 -7.89 3.30
C MET A 16 2.99 -7.81 2.28
N TRP A 17 3.64 -6.65 2.23
CA TRP A 17 4.77 -6.34 1.37
C TRP A 17 5.96 -5.98 2.24
N VAL A 18 7.11 -6.62 2.03
CA VAL A 18 8.24 -6.56 2.96
C VAL A 18 9.53 -6.27 2.21
N THR A 19 10.36 -5.37 2.72
CA THR A 19 11.71 -5.18 2.16
C THR A 19 12.56 -6.44 2.31
N ALA A 20 13.57 -6.61 1.46
CA ALA A 20 14.43 -7.80 1.48
C ALA A 20 15.08 -8.09 2.85
N ASP A 21 15.35 -7.04 3.64
CA ASP A 21 15.93 -7.12 4.97
C ASP A 21 14.90 -7.29 6.10
N GLY A 22 13.60 -7.29 5.78
CA GLY A 22 12.52 -7.38 6.76
C GLY A 22 12.30 -6.13 7.61
N PHE A 23 13.03 -5.04 7.34
CA PHE A 23 12.96 -3.84 8.17
C PHE A 23 11.65 -3.08 8.00
N ILE A 24 11.10 -3.06 6.78
CA ILE A 24 9.84 -2.41 6.46
C ILE A 24 8.80 -3.48 6.13
N ARG A 25 7.64 -3.39 6.76
CA ARG A 25 6.46 -4.23 6.51
C ARG A 25 5.31 -3.30 6.16
N HIS A 26 4.75 -3.46 4.99
CA HIS A 26 3.70 -2.61 4.43
C HIS A 26 2.48 -3.47 4.12
N GLU A 27 1.43 -3.29 4.90
CA GLU A 27 0.19 -4.03 4.75
C GLU A 27 -0.82 -3.24 3.94
N LEU A 28 -1.31 -3.83 2.85
CA LEU A 28 -2.43 -3.32 2.08
C LEU A 28 -3.70 -4.08 2.49
N LEU A 29 -4.63 -3.38 3.14
CA LEU A 29 -5.88 -3.94 3.63
C LEU A 29 -6.95 -3.90 2.53
N GLU A 30 -7.79 -4.92 2.47
CA GLU A 30 -8.94 -5.01 1.54
C GLU A 30 -9.92 -3.82 1.67
N THR A 31 -9.86 -3.08 2.77
CA THR A 31 -10.66 -1.87 3.01
C THR A 31 -10.17 -0.64 2.24
N GLY A 32 -9.08 -0.75 1.47
CA GLY A 32 -8.43 0.39 0.79
C GLY A 32 -7.55 1.22 1.72
N ARG A 33 -7.14 0.64 2.87
CA ARG A 33 -6.25 1.25 3.86
C ARG A 33 -4.89 0.57 3.85
N TYR A 34 -3.84 1.30 4.20
CA TYR A 34 -2.52 0.70 4.43
C TYR A 34 -2.00 1.01 5.84
N ASP A 35 -1.11 0.14 6.32
CA ASP A 35 -0.30 0.33 7.53
C ASP A 35 1.14 -0.06 7.23
N GLU A 36 2.08 0.85 7.46
CA GLU A 36 3.51 0.63 7.29
C GLU A 36 4.21 0.59 8.65
N ALA A 37 4.85 -0.53 8.95
CA ALA A 37 5.75 -0.70 10.06
C ALA A 37 7.21 -0.52 9.61
N ARG A 38 8.01 0.19 10.42
CA ARG A 38 9.47 0.30 10.26
C ARG A 38 10.18 -0.16 11.54
N GLY A 39 10.82 -1.32 11.48
CA GLY A 39 11.49 -1.94 12.62
C GLY A 39 10.55 -2.13 13.82
N LYS A 40 10.78 -1.38 14.90
CA LYS A 40 9.95 -1.44 16.12
C LYS A 40 8.72 -0.53 16.08
N ASN A 41 8.68 0.43 15.16
CA ASN A 41 7.52 1.30 14.99
C ASN A 41 6.48 0.59 14.14
N ARG A 42 5.44 0.06 14.77
CA ARG A 42 4.44 -0.80 14.13
C ARG A 42 3.52 -0.08 13.15
N SER A 43 3.34 1.22 13.30
CA SER A 43 2.45 2.04 12.48
C SER A 43 3.12 3.37 12.22
N ALA A 44 4.24 3.31 11.51
CA ALA A 44 5.01 4.48 11.13
C ALA A 44 4.20 5.38 10.19
N TYR A 45 3.44 4.78 9.28
CA TYR A 45 2.56 5.46 8.34
C TYR A 45 1.26 4.70 8.13
N GLN A 46 0.18 5.45 7.96
CA GLN A 46 -1.16 4.90 7.74
C GLN A 46 -1.97 5.85 6.89
N GLY A 47 -2.79 5.28 6.03
CA GLY A 47 -3.67 6.08 5.20
C GLY A 47 -4.55 5.25 4.31
N ARG A 48 -5.11 5.92 3.30
CA ARG A 48 -5.83 5.26 2.21
C ARG A 48 -4.93 5.09 1.01
N TYR A 49 -5.24 4.09 0.20
CA TYR A 49 -4.62 3.90 -1.10
C TYR A 49 -5.67 3.68 -2.18
N GLU A 50 -5.32 3.98 -3.42
CA GLU A 50 -6.13 3.68 -4.60
C GLU A 50 -5.26 3.06 -5.69
N MET A 51 -5.85 2.14 -6.46
CA MET A 51 -5.19 1.45 -7.55
C MET A 51 -5.66 1.98 -8.91
N VAL A 52 -4.71 2.20 -9.82
CA VAL A 52 -4.97 2.51 -11.23
C VAL A 52 -4.14 1.56 -12.08
N GLY A 53 -4.74 0.45 -12.51
CA GLY A 53 -4.01 -0.65 -13.15
C GLY A 53 -3.03 -1.27 -12.16
N ASN A 54 -1.73 -1.22 -12.47
CA ASN A 54 -0.65 -1.64 -11.58
C ASN A 54 -0.02 -0.49 -10.78
N TYR A 55 -0.48 0.76 -10.94
CA TYR A 55 -0.03 1.89 -10.13
C TYR A 55 -0.84 1.99 -8.84
N ILE A 56 -0.19 2.38 -7.76
CA ILE A 56 -0.80 2.65 -6.47
C ILE A 56 -0.52 4.10 -6.05
N GLN A 57 -1.55 4.77 -5.54
CA GLN A 57 -1.46 6.09 -4.96
C GLN A 57 -1.85 6.04 -3.49
N TYR A 58 -1.14 6.78 -2.66
CA TYR A 58 -1.31 6.83 -1.22
C TYR A 58 -1.66 8.24 -0.76
N TRP A 59 -2.57 8.32 0.19
CA TRP A 59 -2.84 9.52 0.98
C TRP A 59 -2.76 9.16 2.45
N ASP A 60 -1.69 9.60 3.08
CA ASP A 60 -1.45 9.36 4.49
C ASP A 60 -2.33 10.27 5.36
N ASP A 61 -2.72 9.78 6.53
CA ASP A 61 -3.55 10.51 7.47
C ASP A 61 -2.85 11.78 8.02
N SER A 62 -1.52 11.85 7.95
CA SER A 62 -0.73 13.05 8.29
C SER A 62 -0.65 14.10 7.16
N GLY A 63 -1.19 13.79 5.98
CA GLY A 63 -1.34 14.75 4.88
C GLY A 63 -0.27 14.71 3.79
N PHE A 64 0.65 13.74 3.80
CA PHE A 64 1.52 13.50 2.65
C PHE A 64 0.88 12.56 1.63
N THR A 65 1.38 12.63 0.40
CA THR A 65 1.01 11.71 -0.68
C THR A 65 2.25 10.99 -1.15
N ALA A 66 2.06 9.77 -1.63
CA ALA A 66 3.11 8.98 -2.22
C ALA A 66 2.53 8.06 -3.28
N ASP A 67 3.39 7.50 -4.11
CA ASP A 67 3.00 6.63 -5.21
C ASP A 67 3.96 5.46 -5.36
N GLY A 68 3.50 4.44 -6.09
CA GLY A 68 4.28 3.28 -6.42
C GLY A 68 3.65 2.49 -7.55
N TYR A 69 4.25 1.37 -7.89
CA TYR A 69 3.72 0.46 -8.88
C TYR A 69 4.10 -0.98 -8.57
N PHE A 70 3.28 -1.89 -9.07
CA PHE A 70 3.52 -3.32 -9.03
C PHE A 70 4.09 -3.80 -10.36
N GLN A 71 5.11 -4.63 -10.29
CA GLN A 71 5.65 -5.35 -11.44
C GLN A 71 6.12 -6.73 -10.96
N ASP A 72 5.67 -7.79 -11.63
CA ASP A 72 6.09 -9.18 -11.36
C ASP A 72 6.01 -9.58 -9.86
N ASP A 73 4.89 -9.27 -9.20
CA ASP A 73 4.66 -9.48 -7.75
C ASP A 73 5.68 -8.77 -6.82
N VAL A 74 6.23 -7.65 -7.29
CA VAL A 74 7.08 -6.73 -6.53
C VAL A 74 6.45 -5.35 -6.48
N LEU A 75 6.43 -4.74 -5.30
CA LEU A 75 6.00 -3.36 -5.09
C LEU A 75 7.22 -2.43 -5.10
N TYR A 76 7.24 -1.49 -6.04
CA TYR A 76 8.21 -0.41 -6.12
C TYR A 76 7.56 0.87 -5.61
N HIS A 77 8.03 1.40 -4.49
CA HIS A 77 7.39 2.53 -3.82
C HIS A 77 8.41 3.37 -3.06
N ALA A 78 8.42 4.69 -3.26
CA ALA A 78 9.27 5.64 -2.55
C ALA A 78 10.77 5.22 -2.46
N GLY A 79 11.31 4.66 -3.54
CA GLY A 79 12.69 4.18 -3.62
C GLY A 79 12.94 2.81 -2.96
N MET A 80 11.90 2.20 -2.41
CA MET A 80 11.93 0.87 -1.80
C MET A 80 11.46 -0.19 -2.81
N VAL A 81 11.96 -1.41 -2.61
CA VAL A 81 11.53 -2.62 -3.29
C VAL A 81 10.98 -3.56 -2.23
N LEU A 82 9.70 -3.89 -2.34
CA LEU A 82 9.01 -4.74 -1.38
C LEU A 82 8.47 -5.99 -2.08
N PHE A 83 8.60 -7.12 -1.41
CA PHE A 83 8.20 -8.43 -1.89
C PHE A 83 6.99 -8.90 -1.11
N ARG A 84 6.10 -9.65 -1.77
CA ARG A 84 4.97 -10.27 -1.08
C ARG A 84 5.46 -11.27 -0.04
N GLN A 85 4.89 -11.20 1.17
CA GLN A 85 5.14 -12.18 2.25
C GLN A 85 4.37 -13.48 2.03
#